data_AF-A0A9X8VK62-F1
#
_entry.id   AF-A0A9X8VK62-F1
#
_cell.length_a   1.000
_cell.length_b   1.000
_cell.length_c   1.000
_cell.angle_alpha   90.00
_cell.angle_beta   90.00
_cell.angle_gamma   90.00
#
_symmetry.space_group_name_H-M   'P 1'
#
loop_
_entity.id
_entity.type
_entity.pdbx_description
1 polymer ?
#
loop_
_entity_poly.entity_id
_entity_poly.type
_entity_poly.pdbx_seq_one_letter_code
_entity_poly.pdbx_strand_id
1 'polypeptide(L)' 'QLHLKQVLALTGAKYSDGKYTFWSKDRNAYLERNGKVVMSDCVLTE' A
#
# COMPACT_ATOMS: atom_id res chain seq x y z
N GLN A 1 14.77 5.93 3.74
CA GLN A 1 13.85 5.27 2.79
C GLN A 1 13.08 4.19 3.53
N LEU A 2 11.75 4.15 3.41
CA LEU A 2 10.91 3.14 4.05
C LEU A 2 10.93 1.86 3.22
N HIS A 3 11.20 0.70 3.85
CA HIS A 3 11.24 -0.60 3.20
C HIS A 3 10.15 -1.49 3.80
N LEU A 4 9.14 -1.84 3.01
CA LEU A 4 8.01 -2.65 3.45
C LEU A 4 8.14 -4.06 2.90
N LYS A 5 7.88 -5.07 3.74
CA LYS A 5 7.88 -6.47 3.31
C LYS A 5 6.56 -6.80 2.64
N GLN A 6 6.59 -7.58 1.57
CA GLN A 6 5.37 -8.11 0.98
C GLN A 6 4.67 -9.03 1.98
N VAL A 7 3.35 -8.88 2.10
CA VAL A 7 2.50 -9.71 2.96
C VAL A 7 1.37 -10.31 2.14
N LEU A 8 0.70 -11.34 2.67
CA LEU A 8 -0.40 -11.99 2.00
C LEU A 8 -1.52 -10.97 1.65
N ALA A 9 -1.98 -11.04 0.40
CA ALA A 9 -3.11 -10.29 -0.10
C ALA A 9 -4.01 -11.20 -0.94
N LEU A 10 -5.32 -11.04 -0.82
CA LEU A 10 -6.29 -11.79 -1.63
C LEU A 10 -6.28 -11.33 -3.10
N THR A 11 -6.05 -10.04 -3.34
CA THR A 11 -5.86 -9.45 -4.67
C THR A 11 -4.87 -8.29 -4.58
N GLY A 12 -4.23 -7.98 -5.71
CA GLY A 12 -3.20 -6.94 -5.77
C GLY A 12 -1.93 -7.31 -5.02
N ALA A 13 -1.14 -6.30 -4.67
CA ALA A 13 0.07 -6.43 -3.87
C ALA A 13 -0.04 -5.57 -2.61
N LYS A 14 0.24 -6.19 -1.47
CA LYS A 14 0.25 -5.55 -0.14
C LYS A 14 1.63 -5.65 0.47
N TYR A 15 2.10 -4.54 1.02
CA TYR A 15 3.37 -4.45 1.72
C TYR A 15 3.16 -3.79 3.08
N SER A 16 3.75 -4.33 4.13
CA SER A 16 3.55 -3.79 5.48
C SER A 16 4.73 -4.09 6.41
N ASP A 17 4.89 -3.23 7.42
CA ASP A 17 5.77 -3.41 8.59
C ASP A 17 4.98 -3.43 9.92
N GLY A 18 3.64 -3.48 9.84
CA GLY A 18 2.72 -3.39 10.98
C GLY A 18 2.31 -1.96 11.36
N LYS A 19 3.08 -0.94 10.98
CA LYS A 19 2.76 0.49 11.20
C LYS A 19 2.25 1.15 9.91
N TYR A 20 2.88 0.84 8.80
CA TYR A 20 2.51 1.28 7.47
C TYR A 20 1.99 0.11 6.65
N THR A 21 1.01 0.39 5.80
CA THR A 21 0.50 -0.56 4.81
C THR A 21 0.43 0.15 3.48
N PHE A 22 1.23 -0.29 2.52
CA PHE A 22 1.07 0.10 1.12
C PHE A 22 0.27 -0.98 0.41
N TRP A 23 -0.77 -0.58 -0.29
CA TRP A 23 -1.58 -1.49 -1.09
C TRP A 23 -1.65 -0.96 -2.52
N SER A 24 -1.53 -1.87 -3.48
CA SER A 24 -1.60 -1.56 -4.90
C SER A 24 -2.37 -2.64 -5.63
N LYS A 25 -3.16 -2.23 -6.63
CA LYS A 25 -3.84 -3.13 -7.55
C LYS A 25 -4.04 -2.41 -8.87
N ASP A 26 -3.68 -3.10 -9.95
CA ASP A 26 -3.69 -2.55 -11.30
C ASP A 26 -2.89 -1.24 -11.35
N ARG A 27 -3.51 -0.12 -11.69
CA ARG A 27 -2.86 1.22 -11.66
C ARG A 27 -3.09 1.99 -10.37
N ASN A 28 -3.86 1.46 -9.42
CA ASN A 28 -4.29 2.20 -8.23
C ASN A 28 -3.47 1.81 -7.00
N ALA A 29 -3.29 2.76 -6.09
CA ALA A 29 -2.65 2.52 -4.80
C ALA A 29 -3.20 3.40 -3.68
N TYR A 30 -2.98 2.97 -2.43
CA TYR A 30 -3.19 3.78 -1.24
C TYR A 30 -2.17 3.43 -0.15
N LEU A 31 -1.97 4.36 0.78
CA LEU A 31 -1.10 4.19 1.93
C LEU A 31 -1.88 4.38 3.24
N GLU A 32 -1.74 3.43 4.14
CA GLU A 32 -2.22 3.52 5.50
C GLU A 32 -1.06 3.73 6.48
N ARG A 33 -1.36 4.41 7.58
CA ARG A 33 -0.52 4.50 8.78
C ARG A 33 -1.38 4.24 10.01
N ASN A 34 -1.00 3.25 10.82
CA ASN A 34 -1.74 2.79 11.99
C ASN A 34 -3.21 2.49 11.67
N GLY A 35 -3.46 1.79 10.56
CA GLY A 35 -4.82 1.42 10.11
C GLY A 35 -5.69 2.58 9.62
N LYS A 36 -5.12 3.76 9.40
CA LYS A 36 -5.82 4.91 8.81
C LYS A 36 -5.22 5.24 7.46
N VAL A 37 -6.06 5.43 6.44
CA VAL A 37 -5.63 5.91 5.12
C VAL A 37 -5.07 7.33 5.28
N VAL A 38 -3.80 7.51 4.89
CA VAL A 38 -3.11 8.81 4.92
C VAL A 38 -2.84 9.35 3.52
N MET A 39 -2.96 8.49 2.50
CA MET A 39 -2.86 8.84 1.09
C MET A 39 -3.75 7.88 0.31
N SER A 40 -4.65 8.42 -0.51
CA SER A 40 -5.60 7.67 -1.34
C SER A 40 -5.51 8.12 -2.80
N ASP A 41 -6.25 7.45 -3.68
CA ASP A 41 -6.44 7.83 -5.08
C ASP A 41 -5.13 8.01 -5.86
N CYS A 42 -4.09 7.28 -5.45
CA CYS A 42 -2.82 7.27 -6.15
C CYS A 42 -2.97 6.43 -7.41
N VAL A 43 -2.56 7.00 -8.54
CA VAL A 43 -2.57 6.32 -9.83
C VAL A 43 -1.15 6.31 -10.38
N LEU A 44 -0.70 5.17 -10.90
CA LEU A 44 0.57 5.09 -11.62
C LEU A 44 0.51 6.01 -12.84
N THR A 45 1.38 7.02 -12.88
CA THR A 45 1.55 7.92 -14.02
C THR A 45 2.57 7.35 -15.00
N GLU A 46 2.39 7.67 -16.29
CA GLU A 46 3.34 7.34 -17.36
C GLU A 46 4.57 8.25 -17.35
#